data_AF-A0AAI8KB78-F1
#
_entry.id   AF-A0AAI8KB78-F1
#
_cell.length_a   1.000
_cell.length_b   1.000
_cell.length_c   1.000
_cell.angle_alpha   90.00
_cell.angle_beta   90.00
_cell.angle_gamma   90.00
#
_symmetry.space_group_name_H-M   'P 1'
#
loop_
_entity.id
_entity.type
_entity.pdbx_description
1 polymer ?
#
loop_
_entity_poly.entity_id
_entity_poly.type
_entity_poly.pdbx_seq_one_letter_code
_entity_poly.pdbx_strand_id
1 'polypeptide(L)'
;MNQNTAILLLLVLTGCSSAPTHLSDSAKLTLNAPMPTSEAQRLWDCAGTTNAIAAQKIIFRLQGRPYDWGGDVWALSERAKRVGCTQAEMDARDMGRFSDPVNWPEPGKIPRPK
;
A
#
# COMPACT_ATOMS: atom_id res chain seq x y z
N MET A 1 -1.41 38.54 -22.95
CA MET A 1 -1.35 37.22 -22.28
C MET A 1 0.12 36.84 -22.13
N ASN A 2 0.64 36.85 -20.90
CA ASN A 2 2.06 36.65 -20.63
C ASN A 2 2.45 35.17 -20.82
N GLN A 3 3.51 34.95 -21.59
CA GLN A 3 4.10 33.65 -21.91
C GLN A 3 4.46 32.82 -20.64
N ASN A 4 4.72 33.51 -19.53
CA ASN A 4 5.06 32.91 -18.23
C ASN A 4 3.89 32.18 -17.55
N THR A 5 2.64 32.56 -17.84
CA THR A 5 1.46 31.88 -17.28
C THR A 5 1.21 30.51 -17.92
N ALA A 6 1.63 30.31 -19.17
CA ALA A 6 1.44 29.03 -19.87
C ALA A 6 2.38 27.92 -19.37
N ILE A 7 3.60 28.28 -18.95
CA ILE A 7 4.61 27.31 -18.47
C ILE A 7 4.23 26.72 -17.10
N LEU A 8 3.63 27.53 -16.22
CA LEU A 8 3.15 27.07 -14.91
C LEU A 8 1.94 26.13 -15.00
N LEU A 9 1.10 26.26 -16.02
CA LEU A 9 -0.04 25.37 -16.26
C LEU A 9 0.38 23.98 -16.79
N LEU A 10 1.51 23.88 -17.50
CA LEU A 10 2.01 22.62 -18.06
C LEU A 10 2.68 21.70 -17.02
N LEU A 11 3.19 22.25 -15.91
CA LEU A 11 3.80 21.47 -14.82
C LEU A 11 2.76 20.79 -13.90
N VAL A 12 1.48 21.18 -13.98
CA VAL A 12 0.39 20.63 -13.14
C VAL A 12 -0.20 19.35 -13.75
N LEU A 13 0.02 19.08 -15.04
CA LEU A 13 -0.60 17.96 -15.77
C LEU A 13 0.20 16.66 -15.76
N THR A 14 1.39 16.61 -15.14
CA THR A 14 2.17 15.37 -15.01
C THR A 14 1.84 14.56 -13.75
N GLY A 15 0.83 14.97 -12.99
CA GLY A 15 0.26 14.19 -11.88
C GLY A 15 -0.56 12.97 -12.33
N CYS A 16 -0.32 12.42 -13.53
CA CYS A 16 -0.89 11.14 -13.94
C CYS A 16 -0.47 10.10 -12.90
N SER A 17 -1.47 9.48 -12.28
CA SER A 17 -1.30 8.40 -11.31
C SER A 17 -0.19 7.46 -11.77
N SER A 18 0.88 7.38 -10.98
CA SER A 18 2.10 6.62 -11.26
C SER A 18 1.89 5.11 -11.13
N ALA A 19 0.72 4.63 -11.54
CA ALA A 19 0.36 3.23 -11.50
C ALA A 19 1.32 2.44 -12.41
N PRO A 20 1.92 1.35 -11.92
CA PRO A 20 2.71 0.46 -12.75
C PRO A 20 1.91 -0.04 -13.96
N THR A 21 2.53 -0.09 -15.13
CA THR A 21 1.89 -0.58 -16.36
C THR A 21 1.52 -2.07 -16.30
N HIS A 22 2.14 -2.81 -15.38
CA HIS A 22 1.83 -4.20 -15.11
C HIS A 22 1.92 -4.48 -13.60
N LEU A 23 0.95 -5.22 -13.08
CA LEU A 23 0.93 -5.70 -11.70
C LEU A 23 1.10 -7.22 -11.68
N SER A 24 1.94 -7.71 -10.76
CA SER A 24 2.02 -9.12 -10.40
C SER A 24 0.69 -9.61 -9.82
N ASP A 25 0.48 -10.92 -9.76
CA ASP A 25 -0.74 -11.48 -9.18
C ASP A 25 -0.86 -11.16 -7.68
N SER A 26 0.26 -11.11 -6.95
CA SER A 26 0.30 -10.66 -5.54
C SER A 26 -0.10 -9.19 -5.40
N ALA A 27 0.38 -8.31 -6.28
CA ALA A 27 0.03 -6.90 -6.28
C ALA A 27 -1.45 -6.69 -6.59
N LYS A 28 -2.00 -7.42 -7.58
CA LYS A 28 -3.44 -7.41 -7.88
C LYS A 28 -4.27 -7.90 -6.70
N LEU A 29 -3.87 -9.00 -6.06
CA LEU A 29 -4.59 -9.56 -4.91
C LEU A 29 -4.63 -8.58 -3.75
N THR A 30 -3.51 -7.91 -3.47
CA THR A 30 -3.44 -6.86 -2.44
C THR A 30 -4.33 -5.67 -2.78
N LEU A 31 -4.24 -5.17 -4.02
CA LEU A 31 -5.00 -4.00 -4.46
C LEU A 31 -6.51 -4.26 -4.44
N ASN A 32 -6.92 -5.46 -4.85
CA ASN A 32 -8.32 -5.85 -5.05
C ASN A 32 -8.93 -6.61 -3.88
N ALA A 33 -8.22 -6.80 -2.76
CA ALA A 33 -8.82 -7.46 -1.60
C ALA A 33 -10.10 -6.70 -1.15
N PRO A 34 -11.09 -7.37 -0.52
CA PRO A 34 -12.31 -6.69 -0.08
C PRO A 34 -12.01 -5.50 0.83
N MET A 35 -12.80 -4.42 0.72
CA MET A 35 -12.69 -3.28 1.62
C MET A 35 -13.09 -3.68 3.05
N PRO A 36 -12.45 -3.14 4.09
CA PRO A 36 -12.83 -3.39 5.48
C PRO A 36 -14.30 -3.05 5.74
N THR A 37 -15.00 -3.92 6.47
CA THR A 37 -16.41 -3.71 6.86
C THR A 37 -16.56 -3.19 8.30
N SER A 38 -15.45 -3.07 9.03
CA SER A 38 -15.41 -2.53 10.39
C SER A 38 -14.14 -1.73 10.63
N GLU A 39 -14.18 -0.83 11.61
CA GLU A 39 -13.03 -0.01 11.99
C GLU A 39 -11.86 -0.85 12.51
N ALA A 40 -12.15 -1.91 13.26
CA ALA A 40 -11.12 -2.85 13.70
C ALA A 40 -10.42 -3.52 12.50
N GLN A 41 -11.18 -3.89 11.46
CA GLN A 41 -10.60 -4.47 10.25
C GLN A 41 -9.80 -3.43 9.47
N ARG A 42 -10.26 -2.18 9.43
CA ARG A 42 -9.53 -1.07 8.81
C ARG A 42 -8.17 -0.85 9.46
N LEU A 43 -8.15 -0.75 10.79
CA LEU A 43 -6.91 -0.59 11.56
C LEU A 43 -5.97 -1.78 11.37
N TRP A 44 -6.52 -3.00 11.36
CA TRP A 44 -5.76 -4.22 11.06
C TRP A 44 -5.16 -4.21 9.65
N ASP A 45 -5.92 -3.76 8.65
CA ASP A 45 -5.44 -3.55 7.28
C ASP A 45 -4.31 -2.48 7.24
N CYS A 46 -4.37 -1.43 8.07
CA CYS A 46 -3.39 -0.36 8.05
C CYS A 46 -2.07 -0.69 8.75
N ALA A 47 -2.14 -1.35 9.91
CA ALA A 47 -1.00 -1.54 10.79
C ALA A 47 0.18 -2.27 10.15
N GLY A 48 1.39 -1.80 10.43
CA GLY A 48 2.63 -2.40 9.92
C GLY A 48 2.94 -2.13 8.45
N THR A 49 2.07 -1.41 7.72
CA THR A 49 2.24 -1.17 6.28
C THR A 49 3.55 -0.44 5.95
N THR A 50 3.97 0.54 6.78
CA THR A 50 5.24 1.26 6.56
C THR A 50 6.43 0.30 6.58
N ASN A 51 6.47 -0.59 7.57
CA ASN A 51 7.54 -1.58 7.71
C ASN A 51 7.49 -2.63 6.62
N ALA A 52 6.29 -3.08 6.21
CA ALA A 52 6.12 -4.02 5.10
C ALA A 52 6.65 -3.45 3.78
N ILE A 53 6.32 -2.19 3.46
CA ILE A 53 6.84 -1.50 2.28
C ILE A 53 8.36 -1.40 2.33
N ALA A 54 8.93 -1.01 3.47
CA ALA A 54 10.38 -0.90 3.63
C ALA A 54 11.09 -2.26 3.48
N ALA A 55 10.54 -3.30 4.11
CA ALA A 55 11.06 -4.66 4.04
C ALA A 55 11.02 -5.20 2.60
N GLN A 56 9.92 -4.97 1.88
CA GLN A 56 9.78 -5.45 0.50
C GLN A 56 10.80 -4.81 -0.45
N LYS A 57 11.08 -3.51 -0.30
CA LYS A 57 12.17 -2.83 -1.04
C LYS A 57 13.53 -3.46 -0.77
N ILE A 58 13.82 -3.80 0.49
CA ILE A 58 15.07 -4.48 0.87
C ILE A 58 15.14 -5.88 0.24
N ILE A 59 14.06 -6.65 0.34
CA ILE A 59 13.98 -8.01 -0.23
C ILE A 59 14.22 -7.98 -1.74
N PHE A 60 13.56 -7.08 -2.47
CA PHE A 60 13.77 -6.95 -3.91
C PHE A 60 15.19 -6.56 -4.27
N ARG A 61 15.81 -5.66 -3.50
CA ARG A 61 17.22 -5.32 -3.67
C ARG A 61 18.13 -6.54 -3.49
N LEU A 62 17.89 -7.36 -2.46
CA LEU A 62 18.65 -8.59 -2.21
C LEU A 62 18.49 -9.62 -3.34
N GLN A 63 17.34 -9.61 -4.02
CA GLN A 63 17.06 -10.46 -5.18
C GLN A 63 17.58 -9.89 -6.51
N GLY A 64 18.28 -8.74 -6.50
CA GLY A 64 18.72 -8.06 -7.73
C GLY A 64 17.57 -7.52 -8.58
N ARG A 65 16.41 -7.25 -7.97
CA ARG A 65 15.21 -6.74 -8.64
C ARG A 65 15.01 -5.24 -8.39
N PRO A 66 14.29 -4.53 -9.29
CA PRO A 66 13.81 -3.17 -9.04
C PRO A 66 13.02 -3.04 -7.73
N TYR A 67 13.03 -1.84 -7.13
CA TYR A 67 12.43 -1.58 -5.81
C TYR A 67 10.90 -1.78 -5.76
N ASP A 68 10.23 -1.73 -6.90
CA ASP A 68 8.80 -1.98 -7.05
C ASP A 68 8.57 -3.07 -8.10
N TRP A 69 9.32 -4.17 -7.96
CA TRP A 69 9.17 -5.32 -8.83
C TRP A 69 7.73 -5.85 -8.76
N GLY A 70 7.08 -6.00 -9.92
CA GLY A 70 5.69 -6.44 -9.98
C GLY A 70 4.66 -5.43 -9.46
N GLY A 71 5.07 -4.22 -9.06
CA GLY A 71 4.15 -3.21 -8.53
C GLY A 71 3.65 -3.48 -7.10
N ASP A 72 4.29 -4.39 -6.35
CA ASP A 72 3.85 -4.78 -5.01
C ASP A 72 3.96 -3.64 -3.99
N VAL A 73 5.01 -2.82 -4.07
CA VAL A 73 5.19 -1.65 -3.18
C VAL A 73 4.15 -0.58 -3.51
N TRP A 74 3.92 -0.34 -4.79
CA TRP A 74 2.86 0.55 -5.23
C TRP A 74 1.48 0.06 -4.78
N ALA A 75 1.18 -1.24 -4.95
CA ALA A 75 -0.12 -1.81 -4.60
C ALA A 75 -0.39 -1.74 -3.08
N LEU A 76 0.60 -2.01 -2.23
CA LEU A 76 0.48 -1.81 -0.78
C LEU A 76 0.20 -0.36 -0.41
N SER A 77 0.94 0.57 -1.02
CA SER A 77 0.78 2.01 -0.77
C SER A 77 -0.60 2.51 -1.23
N GLU A 78 -1.02 2.09 -2.41
CA GLU A 78 -2.31 2.47 -2.99
C GLU A 78 -3.47 1.86 -2.21
N ARG A 79 -3.34 0.61 -1.77
CA ARG A 79 -4.31 -0.02 -0.88
C ARG A 79 -4.47 0.75 0.43
N ALA A 80 -3.37 1.12 1.09
CA ALA A 80 -3.42 1.91 2.32
C ALA A 80 -4.16 3.24 2.12
N LYS A 81 -3.93 3.92 0.98
CA LYS A 81 -4.68 5.14 0.63
C LYS A 81 -6.17 4.87 0.45
N ARG A 82 -6.55 3.82 -0.29
CA ARG A 82 -7.96 3.46 -0.53
C ARG A 82 -8.71 3.10 0.75
N VAL A 83 -8.03 2.44 1.68
CA VAL A 83 -8.54 2.09 3.02
C VAL A 83 -8.64 3.32 3.94
N GLY A 84 -7.97 4.43 3.59
CA GLY A 84 -7.95 5.64 4.41
C GLY A 84 -7.01 5.54 5.60
N CYS A 85 -5.91 4.79 5.46
CA CYS A 85 -4.90 4.68 6.52
C CYS A 85 -4.19 6.01 6.73
N THR A 86 -4.02 6.41 7.99
CA THR A 86 -3.12 7.50 8.37
C THR A 86 -1.68 6.97 8.50
N GLN A 87 -0.70 7.87 8.41
CA GLN A 87 0.70 7.49 8.61
C GLN A 87 0.94 6.87 9.99
N ALA A 88 0.31 7.41 11.05
CA ALA A 88 0.44 6.89 12.41
C ALA A 88 -0.11 5.45 12.53
N GLU A 89 -1.21 5.14 11.84
CA GLU A 89 -1.75 3.78 11.79
C GLU A 89 -0.81 2.84 11.04
N MET A 90 -0.22 3.29 9.92
CA MET A 90 0.72 2.50 9.14
C MET A 90 2.04 2.21 9.87
N ASP A 91 2.47 3.14 10.73
CA ASP A 91 3.68 3.03 11.56
C ASP A 91 3.45 2.18 12.82
N ALA A 92 2.19 1.90 13.16
CA ALA A 92 1.87 0.99 14.26
C ALA A 92 2.45 -0.40 13.99
N ARG A 93 2.69 -1.14 15.09
CA ARG A 93 3.17 -2.53 14.99
C ARG A 93 2.16 -3.37 14.21
N ASP A 94 2.67 -4.23 13.33
CA ASP A 94 1.83 -5.19 12.61
C ASP A 94 0.97 -6.01 13.58
N MET A 95 -0.31 -6.15 13.24
CA MET A 95 -1.31 -6.88 14.03
C MET A 95 -1.49 -8.32 13.51
N GLY A 96 -0.43 -8.91 12.98
CA GLY A 96 -0.42 -10.27 12.43
C GLY A 96 -0.72 -10.34 10.92
N ARG A 97 -0.93 -9.21 10.24
CA ARG A 97 -1.22 -9.19 8.80
C ARG A 97 -0.03 -9.64 7.96
N PHE A 98 1.17 -9.22 8.35
CA PHE A 98 2.40 -9.51 7.60
C PHE A 98 3.27 -10.55 8.30
N SER A 99 3.23 -10.62 9.63
CA SER A 99 4.03 -11.55 10.42
C SER A 99 3.41 -12.95 10.56
N ASP A 100 2.11 -13.12 10.24
CA ASP A 100 1.40 -14.40 10.33
C ASP A 100 0.40 -14.57 9.17
N PRO A 101 0.87 -15.01 7.99
CA PRO A 101 0.03 -15.14 6.80
C PRO A 101 -1.04 -16.23 6.92
N VAL A 102 -1.00 -17.11 7.93
CA VAL A 102 -2.02 -18.16 8.17
C VAL A 102 -3.22 -17.59 8.92
N ASN A 103 -3.02 -16.50 9.68
CA ASN A 103 -4.07 -15.76 10.39
C ASN A 103 -4.61 -14.57 9.57
N TRP A 104 -4.69 -14.71 8.24
CA TRP A 104 -5.51 -13.79 7.45
C TRP A 104 -6.95 -13.88 7.99
N PRO A 105 -7.52 -12.81 8.56
CA PRO A 105 -8.82 -12.89 9.17
C PRO A 105 -9.82 -13.19 8.06
N GLU A 106 -10.48 -14.33 8.17
CA GLU A 106 -11.83 -14.44 7.61
C GLU A 106 -12.61 -13.21 8.10
N PRO A 107 -13.47 -12.60 7.26
CA PRO A 107 -14.29 -11.47 7.68
C PRO A 107 -14.95 -11.75 9.04
N GLY A 108 -14.53 -11.02 10.09
CA GLY A 108 -15.03 -11.19 11.47
C GLY A 108 -14.11 -11.90 12.48
N LYS A 109 -12.92 -12.39 12.09
CA LYS A 109 -11.96 -13.06 13.01
C LYS A 109 -10.68 -12.26 13.25
N ILE A 110 -10.79 -10.96 13.49
CA ILE A 110 -9.62 -10.13 13.82
C ILE A 110 -9.12 -10.53 15.22
N PRO A 111 -7.86 -10.96 15.38
CA PRO A 111 -7.29 -11.18 16.70
C PRO A 111 -7.27 -9.85 17.46
N ARG A 112 -7.96 -9.79 18.59
CA ARG A 112 -7.85 -8.63 19.49
C ARG A 112 -6.45 -8.62 20.10
N PRO A 113 -5.75 -7.47 20.15
CA PRO A 113 -4.54 -7.36 20.94
C PRO A 113 -4.87 -7.72 22.39
N LYS A 114 -4.05 -8.59 23.00
CA LYS A 114 -4.10 -8.89 24.42
C LYS A 114 -3.50 -7.75 25.23
#